data_AF-A0A142YHU6-F1
#
_entry.id   AF-A0A142YHU6-F1
#
_cell.length_a   1.000
_cell.length_b   1.000
_cell.length_c   1.000
_cell.angle_alpha   90.00
_cell.angle_beta   90.00
_cell.angle_gamma   90.00
#
_symmetry.space_group_name_H-M   'P 1'
#
loop_
_entity.id
_entity.type
_entity.pdbx_description
1 polymer ?
#
loop_
_entity_poly.entity_id
_entity_poly.type
_entity_poly.pdbx_seq_one_letter_code
_entity_poly.pdbx_strand_id
1 'polypeptide(L)'
;MSSSHPTLAPCQWFVRLASSLDRRSAPRLALLFIGAVLARGRRTVTTWIRAAGLSGRFRSCYITVAAAGRKADSIAVRLLNEVAAPLATGSGRLTLAIDDTPTRRYGPYVQAAGVHHNPTPGPAGPPHVYGHVFVVLALLVEYRSWGVIAPPLLSRLYVRKGGLAGDRSQAS
;
A
#
# COMPACT_ATOMS: atom_id res chain seq x y z
N MET A 1 29.09 -1.83 -32.41
CA MET A 1 28.93 -1.59 -30.95
C MET A 1 27.48 -1.84 -30.60
N SER A 2 27.14 -3.04 -30.11
CA SER A 2 25.76 -3.38 -29.73
C SER A 2 25.44 -2.83 -28.34
N SER A 3 24.56 -1.83 -28.28
CA SER A 3 23.94 -1.40 -27.03
C SER A 3 22.90 -2.44 -26.61
N SER A 4 23.29 -3.35 -25.72
CA SER A 4 22.36 -4.23 -25.01
C SER A 4 21.60 -3.40 -23.98
N HIS A 5 20.45 -2.83 -24.37
CA HIS A 5 19.48 -2.36 -23.40
C HIS A 5 18.89 -3.60 -22.70
N PRO A 6 18.92 -3.68 -21.35
CA PRO A 6 18.21 -4.74 -20.66
C PRO A 6 16.72 -4.56 -20.94
N THR A 7 16.14 -5.48 -21.71
CA THR A 7 14.69 -5.58 -21.90
C THR A 7 14.08 -5.81 -20.52
N LEU A 8 13.48 -4.78 -19.93
CA LEU A 8 12.69 -4.94 -18.71
C LEU A 8 11.51 -5.85 -19.05
N ALA A 9 11.63 -7.14 -18.74
CA ALA A 9 10.54 -8.10 -18.84
C ALA A 9 9.38 -7.57 -17.97
N PRO A 10 8.22 -7.16 -18.55
CA PRO A 10 7.24 -6.33 -17.86
C PRO A 10 6.57 -6.97 -16.62
N CYS A 11 6.79 -8.26 -16.37
CA CYS A 11 6.04 -9.03 -15.36
C CYS A 11 6.90 -9.71 -14.28
N GLN A 12 8.24 -9.68 -14.35
CA GLN A 12 9.07 -10.44 -13.41
C GLN A 12 9.01 -9.88 -11.98
N TRP A 13 8.96 -8.55 -11.83
CA TRP A 13 8.92 -7.90 -10.52
C TRP A 13 7.65 -8.25 -9.74
N PHE A 14 6.50 -8.36 -10.43
CA PHE A 14 5.25 -8.72 -9.77
C PHE A 14 5.28 -10.20 -9.34
N VAL A 15 5.76 -11.10 -10.20
CA VAL A 15 5.92 -12.53 -9.86
C VAL A 15 6.84 -12.71 -8.66
N ARG A 16 7.92 -11.93 -8.64
CA ARG A 16 8.81 -11.81 -7.48
C ARG A 16 8.01 -11.37 -6.27
N LEU A 17 7.49 -10.15 -6.17
CA LEU A 17 6.71 -9.71 -5.00
C LEU A 17 5.58 -10.68 -4.57
N ALA A 18 4.86 -11.23 -5.54
CA ALA A 18 3.71 -12.10 -5.31
C ALA A 18 4.07 -13.48 -4.77
N SER A 19 5.32 -13.96 -4.87
CA SER A 19 5.69 -15.24 -4.27
C SER A 19 5.79 -15.19 -2.72
N SER A 20 5.61 -14.01 -2.11
CA SER A 20 5.32 -13.89 -0.66
C SER A 20 3.87 -14.28 -0.32
N LEU A 21 2.99 -14.27 -1.32
CA LEU A 21 1.58 -14.63 -1.19
C LEU A 21 1.38 -16.11 -1.50
N ASP A 22 0.27 -16.65 -1.00
CA ASP A 22 -0.13 -18.00 -1.36
C ASP A 22 -0.29 -18.14 -2.89
N ARG A 23 0.06 -19.31 -3.44
CA ARG A 23 0.05 -19.60 -4.89
C ARG A 23 -1.32 -19.30 -5.54
N ARG A 24 -2.42 -19.45 -4.80
CA ARG A 24 -3.78 -19.17 -5.29
C ARG A 24 -4.19 -17.69 -5.18
N SER A 25 -3.46 -16.90 -4.41
CA SER A 25 -3.73 -15.47 -4.15
C SER A 25 -2.79 -14.55 -4.93
N ALA A 26 -1.56 -14.98 -5.20
CA ALA A 26 -0.54 -14.27 -5.95
C ALA A 26 -1.03 -13.71 -7.31
N PRO A 27 -1.55 -14.52 -8.26
CA PRO A 27 -1.99 -14.00 -9.55
C PRO A 27 -3.20 -13.08 -9.43
N ARG A 28 -4.07 -13.33 -8.43
CA ARG A 28 -5.24 -12.48 -8.19
C ARG A 28 -4.83 -11.13 -7.64
N LEU A 29 -3.80 -11.05 -6.80
CA LEU A 29 -3.29 -9.77 -6.34
C LEU A 29 -2.73 -8.95 -7.51
N ALA A 30 -2.12 -9.59 -8.52
CA ALA A 30 -1.64 -8.91 -9.73
C ALA A 30 -2.76 -8.17 -10.45
N LEU A 31 -3.83 -8.91 -10.71
CA LEU A 31 -5.01 -8.38 -11.40
C LEU A 31 -5.69 -7.31 -10.56
N LEU A 32 -5.77 -7.47 -9.24
CA LEU A 32 -6.31 -6.45 -8.35
C LEU A 32 -5.44 -5.18 -8.30
N PHE A 33 -4.11 -5.32 -8.36
CA PHE A 33 -3.20 -4.18 -8.42
C PHE A 33 -3.36 -3.41 -9.74
N ILE A 34 -3.39 -4.13 -10.87
CA ILE A 34 -3.70 -3.53 -12.18
C ILE A 34 -5.06 -2.84 -12.15
N GLY A 35 -6.07 -3.52 -11.59
CA GLY A 35 -7.39 -2.94 -11.37
C GLY A 35 -7.36 -1.68 -10.51
N ALA A 36 -6.51 -1.61 -9.49
CA ALA A 36 -6.34 -0.42 -8.65
C ALA A 36 -5.70 0.75 -9.39
N VAL A 37 -4.74 0.48 -10.28
CA VAL A 37 -4.09 1.50 -11.13
C VAL A 37 -5.05 2.01 -12.21
N LEU A 38 -5.85 1.12 -12.81
CA LEU A 38 -6.75 1.46 -13.91
C LEU A 38 -8.12 1.98 -13.45
N ALA A 39 -8.52 1.69 -12.21
CA ALA A 39 -9.82 2.12 -11.69
C ALA A 39 -9.94 3.65 -11.68
N ARG A 40 -11.05 4.13 -12.22
CA ARG A 40 -11.42 5.56 -12.19
C ARG A 40 -12.48 5.80 -11.11
N GLY A 41 -12.48 7.01 -10.55
CA GLY A 41 -13.44 7.41 -9.52
C GLY A 41 -13.08 6.94 -8.11
N ARG A 42 -14.04 6.37 -7.37
CA ARG A 42 -13.82 5.97 -5.96
C ARG A 42 -12.79 4.85 -5.88
N ARG A 43 -11.78 5.00 -5.01
CA ARG A 43 -10.74 3.99 -4.74
C ARG A 43 -11.27 2.93 -3.75
N THR A 44 -12.06 1.98 -4.24
CA THR A 44 -12.59 0.87 -3.44
C THR A 44 -12.16 -0.46 -4.03
N VAL A 45 -12.09 -1.50 -3.19
CA VAL A 45 -11.79 -2.87 -3.68
C VAL A 45 -12.80 -3.29 -4.76
N THR A 46 -14.06 -2.89 -4.64
CA THR A 46 -15.10 -3.15 -5.66
C THR A 46 -14.77 -2.52 -7.01
N THR A 47 -14.28 -1.27 -7.05
CA THR A 47 -13.91 -0.61 -8.32
C THR A 47 -12.67 -1.26 -8.93
N TRP A 48 -11.72 -1.70 -8.10
CA TRP A 48 -10.55 -2.46 -8.56
C TRP A 48 -10.96 -3.79 -9.19
N ILE A 49 -11.87 -4.52 -8.55
CA ILE A 49 -12.41 -5.79 -9.06
C ILE A 49 -13.11 -5.59 -10.41
N ARG A 50 -13.91 -4.52 -10.55
CA ARG A 50 -14.59 -4.19 -11.81
C ARG A 50 -13.61 -3.85 -12.92
N ALA A 51 -12.64 -2.98 -12.63
CA ALA A 51 -11.60 -2.59 -13.58
C ALA A 51 -10.73 -3.77 -14.03
N ALA A 52 -10.49 -4.75 -13.14
CA ALA A 52 -9.76 -5.97 -13.44
C ALA A 52 -10.59 -7.06 -14.14
N GLY A 53 -11.88 -6.85 -14.40
CA GLY A 53 -12.76 -7.86 -14.99
C GLY A 53 -13.08 -9.05 -14.07
N LEU A 54 -12.91 -8.89 -12.74
CA LEU A 54 -13.02 -9.98 -11.75
C LEU A 54 -14.38 -10.04 -11.02
N SER A 55 -15.43 -9.43 -11.59
CA SER A 55 -16.73 -9.29 -10.92
C SER A 55 -17.40 -10.63 -10.60
N GLY A 56 -17.13 -11.71 -11.34
CA GLY A 56 -17.60 -13.06 -10.98
C GLY A 56 -16.91 -13.69 -9.75
N ARG A 57 -15.89 -13.03 -9.17
CA ARG A 57 -15.01 -13.60 -8.13
C ARG A 57 -14.84 -12.69 -6.91
N PHE A 58 -15.87 -11.90 -6.56
CA PHE A 58 -15.82 -10.92 -5.46
C PHE A 58 -15.27 -11.51 -4.14
N ARG A 59 -15.83 -12.63 -3.65
CA ARG A 59 -15.42 -13.24 -2.38
C ARG A 59 -13.92 -13.58 -2.35
N SER A 60 -13.43 -14.23 -3.40
CA SER A 60 -12.01 -14.60 -3.51
C SER A 60 -11.11 -13.37 -3.59
N CYS A 61 -11.56 -12.27 -4.20
CA CYS A 61 -10.82 -11.02 -4.25
C CYS A 61 -10.66 -10.39 -2.87
N TYR A 62 -11.74 -10.28 -2.09
CA TYR A 62 -11.67 -9.77 -0.72
C TYR A 62 -10.77 -10.63 0.18
N ILE A 63 -10.84 -11.96 0.06
CA ILE A 63 -9.94 -12.87 0.79
C ILE A 63 -8.48 -12.59 0.40
N THR A 64 -8.19 -12.40 -0.89
CA THR A 64 -6.83 -12.07 -1.36
C THR A 64 -6.35 -10.72 -0.83
N VAL A 65 -7.18 -9.68 -0.83
CA VAL A 65 -6.82 -8.37 -0.24
C VAL A 65 -6.53 -8.50 1.26
N ALA A 66 -7.39 -9.21 2.00
CA ALA A 66 -7.18 -9.44 3.42
C ALA A 66 -5.88 -10.24 3.70
N ALA A 67 -5.60 -11.26 2.88
CA ALA A 67 -4.37 -12.03 2.98
C ALA A 67 -3.11 -11.18 2.67
N ALA A 68 -3.18 -10.29 1.68
CA ALA A 68 -2.10 -9.36 1.38
C ALA A 68 -1.85 -8.40 2.54
N GLY A 69 -2.91 -7.86 3.15
CA GLY A 69 -2.81 -7.02 4.35
C GLY A 69 -2.14 -7.72 5.53
N ARG A 70 -2.47 -9.00 5.78
CA ARG A 70 -1.82 -9.80 6.83
C ARG A 70 -0.34 -10.09 6.57
N LYS A 71 0.08 -10.09 5.30
CA LYS A 71 1.46 -10.33 4.87
C LYS A 71 2.22 -9.05 4.49
N ALA A 72 1.69 -7.87 4.83
CA ALA A 72 2.24 -6.59 4.42
C ALA A 72 3.74 -6.44 4.75
N ASP A 73 4.20 -6.91 5.92
CA ASP A 73 5.62 -6.86 6.29
C ASP A 73 6.48 -7.74 5.40
N SER A 74 6.04 -8.97 5.12
CA SER A 74 6.78 -9.89 4.25
C SER A 74 6.87 -9.33 2.82
N ILE A 75 5.78 -8.72 2.34
CA ILE A 75 5.76 -8.02 1.05
C ILE A 75 6.72 -6.82 1.08
N ALA A 76 6.72 -6.03 2.15
CA ALA A 76 7.57 -4.86 2.30
C ALA A 76 9.06 -5.20 2.36
N VAL A 77 9.45 -6.21 3.15
CA VAL A 77 10.83 -6.72 3.20
C VAL A 77 11.28 -7.19 1.82
N ARG A 78 10.39 -7.84 1.09
CA ARG A 78 10.69 -8.32 -0.25
C ARG A 78 10.85 -7.19 -1.26
N LEU A 79 9.96 -6.21 -1.21
CA LEU A 79 10.05 -4.99 -2.01
C LEU A 79 11.35 -4.25 -1.73
N LEU A 80 11.74 -4.14 -0.46
CA LEU A 80 13.02 -3.58 -0.05
C LEU A 80 14.19 -4.36 -0.68
N ASN A 81 14.24 -5.69 -0.52
CA ASN A 81 15.39 -6.48 -0.98
C ASN A 81 15.47 -6.63 -2.51
N GLU A 82 14.34 -6.80 -3.19
CA GLU A 82 14.33 -7.16 -4.63
C GLU A 82 14.18 -5.95 -5.56
N VAL A 83 13.66 -4.82 -5.06
CA VAL A 83 13.44 -3.63 -5.86
C VAL A 83 14.24 -2.46 -5.32
N ALA A 84 14.11 -2.16 -4.03
CA ALA A 84 14.64 -0.92 -3.48
C ALA A 84 16.16 -0.98 -3.23
N ALA A 85 16.70 -2.11 -2.74
CA ALA A 85 18.14 -2.30 -2.53
C ALA A 85 18.95 -2.25 -3.84
N PRO A 86 18.51 -2.88 -4.95
CA PRO A 86 19.15 -2.70 -6.25
C PRO A 86 19.16 -1.25 -6.75
N LEU A 87 18.11 -0.49 -6.46
CA LEU A 87 18.02 0.93 -6.83
C LEU A 87 18.95 1.82 -6.01
N ALA A 88 19.32 1.37 -4.80
CA ALA A 88 20.26 2.06 -3.93
C ALA A 88 21.70 1.54 -4.03
N THR A 89 21.99 0.60 -4.95
CA THR A 89 23.34 0.05 -5.11
C THR A 89 24.31 1.15 -5.52
N GLY A 90 25.38 1.34 -4.73
CA GLY A 90 26.35 2.43 -4.95
C GLY A 90 26.06 3.70 -4.14
N SER A 91 24.91 3.79 -3.47
CA SER A 91 24.64 4.83 -2.49
C SER A 91 25.24 4.44 -1.13
N GLY A 92 26.18 5.24 -0.61
CA GLY A 92 26.75 5.03 0.74
C GLY A 92 25.77 5.30 1.89
N ARG A 93 24.57 5.78 1.60
CA ARG A 93 23.52 6.11 2.56
C ARG A 93 22.14 5.82 1.96
N LEU A 94 21.27 5.24 2.77
CA LEU A 94 19.84 5.13 2.48
C LEU A 94 19.09 6.25 3.19
N THR A 95 18.22 6.95 2.47
CA THR A 95 17.34 7.97 3.03
C THR A 95 15.91 7.45 3.00
N LEU A 96 15.22 7.48 4.13
CA LEU A 96 13.84 7.04 4.27
C LEU A 96 12.93 8.23 4.61
N ALA A 97 11.74 8.28 4.02
CA ALA A 97 10.68 9.22 4.38
C ALA A 97 9.60 8.48 5.16
N ILE A 98 9.08 9.17 6.17
CA ILE A 98 7.89 8.75 6.90
C ILE A 98 6.89 9.89 6.76
N ASP A 99 5.70 9.58 6.26
CA ASP A 99 4.61 10.53 6.11
C ASP A 99 3.30 9.89 6.58
N ASP A 100 2.46 10.66 7.27
CA ASP A 100 1.17 10.22 7.75
C ASP A 100 0.03 10.86 6.95
N THR A 101 -0.89 10.03 6.46
CA THR A 101 -2.02 10.48 5.65
C THR A 101 -3.34 10.19 6.37
N PRO A 102 -4.06 11.21 6.85
CA PRO A 102 -5.39 11.02 7.40
C PRO A 102 -6.40 10.72 6.30
N THR A 103 -7.21 9.70 6.54
CA THR A 103 -8.28 9.27 5.64
C THR A 103 -9.60 9.30 6.38
N ARG A 104 -10.51 10.19 5.95
CA ARG A 104 -11.88 10.28 6.46
C ARG A 104 -12.63 8.97 6.24
N ARG A 105 -12.94 8.26 7.32
CA ARG A 105 -13.72 7.03 7.34
C ARG A 105 -14.62 7.02 8.57
N TYR A 106 -15.87 6.66 8.37
CA TYR A 106 -16.92 6.67 9.39
C TYR A 106 -17.81 5.45 9.24
N GLY A 107 -18.37 4.96 10.33
CA GLY A 107 -19.36 3.89 10.35
C GLY A 107 -19.18 2.91 11.52
N PRO A 108 -20.20 2.10 11.82
CA PRO A 108 -20.21 1.20 12.98
C PRO A 108 -19.12 0.12 12.92
N TYR A 109 -18.60 -0.19 11.73
CA TYR A 109 -17.56 -1.21 11.50
C TYR A 109 -16.19 -0.62 11.19
N VAL A 110 -16.00 0.69 11.42
CA VAL A 110 -14.71 1.37 11.20
C VAL A 110 -13.89 1.31 12.50
N GLN A 111 -13.22 0.18 12.71
CA GLN A 111 -12.34 -0.02 13.86
C GLN A 111 -11.09 0.86 13.78
N ALA A 112 -10.53 1.22 14.93
CA ALA A 112 -9.29 2.00 15.06
C ALA A 112 -9.29 3.37 14.36
N ALA A 113 -10.47 3.93 14.05
CA ALA A 113 -10.60 5.33 13.68
C ALA A 113 -10.57 6.23 14.93
N GLY A 114 -10.07 7.45 14.77
CA GLY A 114 -9.99 8.44 15.83
C GLY A 114 -9.97 9.87 15.30
N VAL A 115 -9.83 10.81 16.22
CA VAL A 115 -9.65 12.23 15.90
C VAL A 115 -8.16 12.52 15.73
N HIS A 116 -7.82 13.09 14.58
CA HIS A 116 -6.45 13.41 14.15
C HIS A 116 -6.37 14.89 13.73
N HIS A 117 -5.18 15.49 13.80
CA HIS A 117 -4.96 16.83 13.28
C HIS A 117 -5.18 16.84 11.75
N ASN A 118 -5.79 17.91 11.24
CA ASN A 118 -5.96 18.09 9.80
C ASN A 118 -4.66 18.69 9.22
N PRO A 119 -3.90 17.99 8.36
CA PRO A 119 -2.65 18.52 7.82
C PRO A 119 -2.87 19.64 6.80
N THR A 120 -4.10 19.77 6.28
CA THR A 120 -4.47 20.80 5.30
C THR A 120 -5.76 21.49 5.73
N PRO A 121 -5.75 22.22 6.87
CA PRO A 121 -6.91 23.00 7.26
C PRO A 121 -7.05 24.15 6.26
N GLY A 122 -8.10 24.12 5.45
CA GLY A 122 -8.46 25.29 4.65
C GLY A 122 -8.78 26.50 5.55
N PRO A 123 -8.93 27.71 5.01
CA PRO A 123 -9.19 28.92 5.80
C PRO A 123 -10.39 28.82 6.75
N ALA A 124 -11.40 28.01 6.40
CA ALA A 124 -12.56 27.66 7.22
C ALA A 124 -12.65 26.15 7.53
N GLY A 125 -11.57 25.40 7.29
CA GLY A 125 -11.53 23.96 7.49
C GLY A 125 -11.42 23.60 8.97
N PRO A 126 -12.01 22.48 9.42
CA PRO A 126 -11.85 22.05 10.79
C PRO A 126 -10.37 21.70 11.06
N PRO A 127 -9.85 22.04 12.26
CA PRO A 127 -8.48 21.73 12.64
C PRO A 127 -8.23 20.23 12.83
N HIS A 128 -9.30 19.44 12.89
CA HIS A 128 -9.24 18.00 13.10
C HIS A 128 -10.08 17.23 12.08
N VAL A 129 -9.66 16.00 11.81
CA VAL A 129 -10.33 15.03 10.96
C VAL A 129 -10.56 13.75 11.74
N TYR A 130 -11.78 13.21 11.66
CA TYR A 130 -12.06 11.87 12.17
C TYR A 130 -11.87 10.83 11.07
N GLY A 131 -11.18 9.73 11.40
CA GLY A 131 -10.96 8.63 10.49
C GLY A 131 -9.72 7.84 10.85
N HIS A 132 -9.08 7.26 9.84
CA HIS A 132 -7.83 6.52 9.98
C HIS A 132 -6.64 7.42 9.67
N VAL A 133 -5.49 7.13 10.27
CA VAL A 133 -4.21 7.66 9.81
C VAL A 133 -3.34 6.51 9.34
N PHE A 134 -2.92 6.55 8.08
CA PHE A 134 -1.96 5.59 7.54
C PHE A 134 -0.59 6.24 7.53
N VAL A 135 0.40 5.57 8.12
CA VAL A 135 1.80 5.98 8.08
C VAL A 135 2.46 5.19 6.97
N VAL A 136 3.10 5.88 6.03
CA VAL A 136 3.84 5.29 4.91
C VAL A 136 5.32 5.49 5.14
N LEU A 137 6.09 4.39 5.05
CA LEU A 137 7.54 4.41 4.95
C LEU A 137 7.91 4.28 3.47
N ALA A 138 8.71 5.21 2.96
CA ALA A 138 9.20 5.21 1.58
C ALA A 138 10.73 5.31 1.54
N LEU A 139 11.35 4.69 0.54
CA LEU A 139 12.78 4.86 0.26
C LEU A 139 12.94 6.03 -0.71
N LEU A 140 13.80 7.00 -0.38
CA LEU A 140 14.17 8.05 -1.33
C LEU A 140 15.36 7.56 -2.14
N VAL A 141 15.20 7.55 -3.46
CA VAL A 141 16.25 7.20 -4.41
C VAL A 141 16.40 8.33 -5.41
N GLU A 142 17.64 8.77 -5.64
CA GLU A 142 17.93 9.72 -6.70
C GLU A 142 18.05 8.99 -8.03
N TYR A 143 17.11 9.27 -8.94
CA TYR A 143 17.11 8.70 -10.28
C TYR A 143 17.58 9.75 -11.29
N ARG A 144 18.64 9.44 -12.04
CA ARG A 144 19.36 10.40 -12.90
C ARG A 144 18.48 11.20 -13.85
N SER A 145 17.39 10.63 -14.37
CA SER A 145 16.50 11.33 -15.30
C SER A 145 15.31 12.02 -14.65
N TRP A 146 14.88 11.58 -13.46
CA TRP A 146 13.61 12.01 -12.83
C TRP A 146 13.79 12.67 -11.46
N GLY A 147 15.03 12.83 -11.01
CA GLY A 147 15.34 13.35 -9.67
C GLY A 147 14.98 12.36 -8.57
N VAL A 148 14.63 12.87 -7.40
CA VAL A 148 14.31 12.03 -6.23
C VAL A 148 12.94 11.39 -6.40
N ILE A 149 12.91 10.06 -6.37
CA ILE A 149 11.69 9.24 -6.33
C ILE A 149 11.52 8.64 -4.93
N ALA A 150 10.28 8.46 -4.49
CA ALA A 150 9.94 7.91 -3.17
C ALA A 150 9.05 6.67 -3.27
N PRO A 151 9.54 5.52 -3.78
CA PRO A 151 8.79 4.27 -3.77
C PRO A 151 8.33 3.89 -2.34
N PRO A 152 7.02 3.67 -2.13
CA PRO A 152 6.50 3.26 -0.83
C PRO A 152 6.93 1.82 -0.53
N LEU A 153 7.49 1.59 0.65
CA LEU A 153 7.91 0.27 1.12
C LEU A 153 6.84 -0.41 1.97
N LEU A 154 6.26 0.33 2.90
CA LEU A 154 5.30 -0.19 3.87
C LEU A 154 4.28 0.89 4.20
N SER A 155 3.02 0.49 4.38
CA SER A 155 1.99 1.35 4.95
C SER A 155 1.35 0.63 6.14
N ARG A 156 1.20 1.33 7.26
CA ARG A 156 0.59 0.82 8.49
C ARG A 156 -0.49 1.76 8.99
N LEU A 157 -1.53 1.16 9.56
CA LEU A 157 -2.54 1.92 10.28
C LEU A 157 -1.97 2.36 11.63
N TYR A 158 -1.95 3.67 11.87
CA TYR A 158 -1.64 4.21 13.18
C TYR A 158 -2.83 4.00 14.10
N VAL A 159 -2.61 3.26 15.19
CA VAL A 159 -3.61 3.03 16.24
C VAL A 159 -3.07 3.58 17.54
N ARG A 160 -3.83 4.50 18.16
CA ARG A 160 -3.46 5.07 19.46
C ARG A 160 -3.47 3.96 20.51
N LYS A 161 -2.47 3.93 21.40
CA LYS A 161 -2.30 2.90 22.45
C LYS A 161 -3.54 2.64 23.30
N GLY A 162 -4.38 3.66 23.54
CA GLY A 162 -5.65 3.54 24.28
C GLY A 162 -6.87 3.09 23.47
N GLY A 163 -6.80 3.05 22.13
CA GLY A 163 -7.93 2.68 21.26
C GLY A 163 -8.15 1.17 21.08
N LEU A 164 -7.15 0.35 21.41
CA LEU A 164 -7.21 -1.11 21.29
C LEU A 164 -7.89 -1.80 22.50
N ALA A 165 -8.17 -1.05 23.57
CA ALA A 165 -8.75 -1.59 24.80
C ALA A 165 -10.27 -1.82 24.71
N GLY A 166 -10.97 -1.13 23.80
CA GLY A 166 -12.42 -1.29 23.61
C GLY A 166 -12.84 -2.48 22.73
N ASP A 167 -11.89 -3.15 22.08
CA ASP A 167 -12.18 -4.13 21.01
C ASP A 167 -11.99 -5.60 21.47
N ARG A 168 -11.47 -5.83 22.69
CA ARG A 168 -11.29 -7.19 23.23
C ARG A 168 -12.51 -7.74 23.97
N SER A 169 -13.58 -6.95 24.14
CA SER A 169 -14.78 -7.39 24.88
C SER A 169 -15.89 -8.00 24.02
N GLN A 170 -15.67 -8.21 22.71
CA GLN A 170 -16.67 -8.79 21.80
C GLN A 170 -16.20 -10.05 21.05
N ALA A 171 -15.12 -10.68 21.52
CA ALA A 171 -14.69 -12.00 21.04
C ALA A 171 -14.72 -13.00 22.20
N SER A 172 -15.93 -13.41 22.56
CA SER A 172 -16.23 -14.59 23.38
C SER A 172 -17.37 -15.36 22.74
#